data_AF-A0A7Y2Y3V0-F1
#
_entry.id   AF-A0A7Y2Y3V0-F1
#
_cell.length_a   1.000
_cell.length_b   1.000
_cell.length_c   1.000
_cell.angle_alpha   90.00
_cell.angle_beta   90.00
_cell.angle_gamma   90.00
#
_symmetry.space_group_name_H-M   'P 1'
#
loop_
_entity.id
_entity.type
_entity.pdbx_description
1 polymer ?
#
loop_
_entity_poly.entity_id
_entity_poly.type
_entity_poly.pdbx_seq_one_letter_code
_entity_poly.pdbx_strand_id
1 'polypeptide(L)'
;MVSTKICSAIKRFRKSRISSLEAKIELRRANSELCKKVMTLNYVSSMEVNPTVMDNASRIEEMKSFEQELKIEIVKITEKIKIYRSLI
;
A
#
# COMPACT_ATOMS: atom_id res chain seq x y z
N MET A 1 -41.02 10.07 -19.89
CA MET A 1 -39.62 9.58 -19.84
C MET A 1 -38.87 10.06 -18.57
N VAL A 2 -39.29 9.62 -17.38
CA VAL A 2 -38.75 10.14 -16.07
C VAL A 2 -37.78 9.17 -15.38
N SER A 3 -37.50 8.00 -15.96
CA SER A 3 -36.85 6.90 -15.22
C SER A 3 -35.32 6.79 -15.37
N THR A 4 -34.70 7.39 -16.39
CA THR A 4 -33.28 7.15 -16.69
C THR A 4 -32.30 7.92 -15.77
N LYS A 5 -32.68 9.11 -15.27
CA LYS A 5 -31.82 9.90 -14.37
C LYS A 5 -31.71 9.27 -12.97
N ILE A 6 -32.81 8.75 -12.41
CA ILE A 6 -32.81 8.16 -11.07
C ILE A 6 -32.02 6.85 -11.05
N CYS A 7 -32.16 5.99 -12.07
CA CYS A 7 -31.38 4.76 -12.16
C CYS A 7 -29.86 5.01 -12.29
N SER A 8 -29.44 6.13 -12.89
CA SER A 8 -28.03 6.50 -12.99
C SER A 8 -27.45 7.00 -11.65
N ALA A 9 -28.26 7.69 -10.83
CA ALA A 9 -27.90 8.07 -9.48
C ALA A 9 -27.78 6.84 -8.57
N ILE A 10 -28.78 5.94 -8.59
CA ILE A 10 -28.78 4.70 -7.81
C ILE A 10 -27.62 3.77 -8.20
N LYS A 11 -27.23 3.72 -9.49
CA LYS A 11 -26.02 3.00 -9.94
C LYS A 11 -24.71 3.64 -9.45
N ARG A 12 -24.65 4.97 -9.26
CA ARG A 12 -23.47 5.64 -8.64
C ARG A 12 -23.39 5.41 -7.14
N PHE A 13 -24.51 5.29 -6.43
CA PHE A 13 -24.55 4.97 -4.99
C PHE A 13 -24.06 3.55 -4.64
N ARG A 14 -23.86 2.69 -5.64
CA ARG A 14 -23.24 1.35 -5.46
C ARG A 14 -21.72 1.34 -5.58
N LYS A 15 -21.05 2.49 -5.68
CA LYS A 15 -19.59 2.57 -5.52
C LYS A 15 -19.24 2.68 -4.03
N SER A 16 -18.73 1.58 -3.47
CA SER A 16 -18.05 1.49 -2.16
C SER A 16 -18.94 1.69 -0.92
N ARG A 17 -19.40 0.59 -0.31
CA ARG A 17 -20.11 0.57 0.99
C ARG A 17 -19.18 0.76 2.20
N ILE A 18 -18.20 1.66 2.11
CA ILE A 18 -17.32 1.97 3.24
C ILE A 18 -17.72 3.36 3.73
N SER A 19 -18.17 3.44 4.99
CA SER A 19 -18.48 4.72 5.63
C SER A 19 -17.21 5.57 5.78
N SER A 20 -17.37 6.90 5.88
CA SER A 20 -16.24 7.81 6.13
C SER A 20 -15.45 7.42 7.39
N LEU A 21 -16.12 6.90 8.42
CA LEU A 21 -15.47 6.42 9.65
C LEU A 21 -14.62 5.18 9.40
N GLU A 22 -15.16 4.18 8.70
CA GLU A 22 -14.41 2.97 8.32
C GLU A 22 -13.22 3.32 7.41
N ALA A 23 -13.41 4.23 6.45
CA ALA A 23 -12.34 4.70 5.58
C ALA A 23 -11.21 5.39 6.39
N LYS A 24 -11.54 6.18 7.43
CA LYS A 24 -10.55 6.79 8.33
C LYS A 24 -9.77 5.74 9.13
N ILE A 25 -10.44 4.69 9.59
CA ILE A 25 -9.79 3.59 10.33
C ILE A 25 -8.83 2.84 9.40
N GLU A 26 -9.30 2.46 8.22
CA GLU A 26 -8.47 1.76 7.23
C GLU A 26 -7.30 2.62 6.73
N LEU A 27 -7.51 3.92 6.55
CA LEU A 27 -6.43 4.87 6.24
C LEU A 27 -5.34 4.89 7.33
N ARG A 28 -5.72 4.88 8.61
CA ARG A 28 -4.75 4.82 9.72
C ARG A 28 -3.98 3.51 9.73
N ARG A 29 -4.67 2.38 9.50
CA ARG A 29 -4.03 1.06 9.40
C ARG A 29 -3.03 1.00 8.25
N ALA A 30 -3.45 1.42 7.05
CA ALA A 30 -2.59 1.45 5.87
C ALA A 30 -1.38 2.39 6.04
N ASN A 31 -1.55 3.55 6.68
CA ASN A 31 -0.41 4.44 6.98
C ASN A 31 0.58 3.81 7.98
N SER A 32 0.09 3.12 9.01
CA SER A 32 0.96 2.42 9.96
C SER A 32 1.75 1.31 9.28
N GLU A 33 1.09 0.52 8.43
CA GLU A 33 1.73 -0.52 7.63
C GLU A 33 2.77 0.05 6.67
N LEU A 34 2.43 1.14 5.97
CA LEU A 34 3.37 1.85 5.10
C LEU A 34 4.63 2.28 5.85
N CYS A 35 4.48 2.92 7.02
CA CYS A 35 5.63 3.33 7.83
C CYS A 35 6.51 2.14 8.21
N LYS A 36 5.93 1.02 8.64
CA LYS A 36 6.68 -0.20 8.97
C LYS A 36 7.46 -0.72 7.76
N LYS A 37 6.80 -0.84 6.61
CA LYS A 37 7.42 -1.34 5.37
C LYS A 37 8.52 -0.42 4.86
N VAL A 38 8.34 0.90 4.93
CA VAL A 38 9.38 1.88 4.57
C VAL A 38 10.57 1.79 5.53
N MET A 39 10.35 1.64 6.84
CA MET A 39 11.44 1.44 7.79
C MET A 39 12.20 0.14 7.53
N THR A 40 11.50 -0.95 7.22
CA THR A 40 12.12 -2.22 6.84
C THR A 40 12.93 -2.08 5.56
N LEU A 41 12.40 -1.39 4.55
CA LEU A 41 13.13 -1.14 3.30
C LEU A 41 14.42 -0.35 3.56
N ASN A 42 14.35 0.74 4.33
CA ASN A 42 15.53 1.53 4.69
C ASN A 42 16.58 0.70 5.45
N TYR A 43 16.13 -0.18 6.35
CA TYR A 43 17.02 -1.10 7.05
C TYR A 43 17.72 -2.05 6.08
N VAL A 44 16.97 -2.72 5.20
CA VAL A 44 17.52 -3.65 4.20
C VAL A 44 18.51 -2.94 3.28
N SER A 45 18.18 -1.76 2.75
CA SER A 45 19.08 -0.99 1.88
C SER A 45 20.36 -0.56 2.62
N SER A 46 20.29 -0.31 3.94
CA SER A 46 21.49 0.00 4.74
C SER A 46 22.41 -1.21 4.97
N MET A 47 21.87 -2.43 4.90
CA MET A 47 22.64 -3.66 5.08
C MET A 47 23.52 -4.00 3.88
N GLU A 48 23.22 -3.49 2.68
CA GLU A 48 24.08 -3.66 1.49
C GLU A 48 25.48 -3.07 1.68
N VAL A 49 25.65 -2.13 2.61
CA VAL A 49 26.93 -1.47 2.91
C VAL A 49 27.74 -2.26 3.96
N ASN A 50 27.20 -3.35 4.51
CA ASN A 50 27.83 -4.07 5.61
C ASN A 50 28.70 -5.25 5.10
N PRO A 51 30.04 -5.21 5.26
CA PRO A 51 30.95 -6.19 4.64
C PRO A 51 30.68 -7.65 5.05
N THR A 52 30.20 -7.87 6.28
CA THR A 52 29.86 -9.20 6.83
C THR A 52 28.63 -9.84 6.18
N VAL A 53 27.77 -9.05 5.53
CA VAL A 53 26.56 -9.54 4.84
C VAL A 53 26.86 -9.89 3.38
N MET A 54 27.89 -9.28 2.79
CA MET A 54 28.26 -9.35 1.38
C MET A 54 29.14 -10.56 1.00
N ASP A 55 29.48 -11.43 1.94
CA ASP A 55 30.43 -12.54 1.72
C ASP A 55 29.81 -13.75 0.95
N ASN A 56 28.50 -13.72 0.69
CA ASN A 56 27.81 -14.82 0.00
C ASN A 56 26.86 -14.30 -1.11
N ALA A 57 27.17 -14.63 -2.36
CA ALA A 57 26.41 -14.21 -3.54
C ALA A 57 24.91 -14.59 -3.47
N SER A 58 24.58 -15.75 -2.90
CA SER A 58 23.19 -16.19 -2.72
C SER A 58 22.42 -15.29 -1.75
N ARG A 59 23.05 -14.81 -0.68
CA ARG A 59 22.42 -13.86 0.27
C ARG A 59 22.16 -12.50 -0.36
N ILE A 60 23.07 -12.05 -1.22
CA ILE A 60 22.92 -10.79 -1.96
C ILE A 60 21.70 -10.87 -2.89
N GLU A 61 21.53 -11.97 -3.60
CA GLU A 61 20.40 -12.17 -4.51
C GLU A 61 19.06 -12.24 -3.75
N GLU A 62 19.02 -12.97 -2.63
CA GLU A 62 17.86 -13.02 -1.74
C GLU A 62 17.49 -11.64 -1.18
N MET A 63 18.48 -10.85 -0.74
CA MET A 63 18.25 -9.49 -0.25
C MET A 63 17.68 -8.57 -1.33
N LYS A 64 18.22 -8.64 -2.56
CA LYS A 64 17.70 -7.86 -3.68
C LYS A 64 16.27 -8.25 -4.05
N SER A 65 15.98 -9.56 -4.05
CA SER A 65 14.61 -10.06 -4.28
C SER A 65 13.65 -9.53 -3.22
N PHE A 66 14.03 -9.64 -1.94
CA PHE A 66 13.22 -9.14 -0.83
C PHE A 66 13.02 -7.62 -0.87
N GLU A 67 14.06 -6.86 -1.22
CA GLU A 67 13.96 -5.40 -1.39
C GLU A 67 12.95 -5.04 -2.50
N GLN A 68 12.98 -5.77 -3.62
CA GLN A 68 12.04 -5.57 -4.72
C GLN A 68 10.60 -5.90 -4.32
N GLU A 69 10.39 -6.99 -3.57
CA GLU A 69 9.08 -7.34 -3.00
C GLU A 69 8.55 -6.25 -2.08
N LEU A 70 9.37 -5.72 -1.17
CA LEU A 70 9.01 -4.61 -0.29
C LEU A 70 8.61 -3.36 -1.08
N LYS A 71 9.34 -3.02 -2.15
CA LYS A 71 9.00 -1.89 -3.03
C LYS A 71 7.61 -2.08 -3.67
N ILE A 72 7.31 -3.28 -4.17
CA ILE A 72 6.00 -3.63 -4.75
C ILE A 72 4.88 -3.49 -3.70
N GLU A 73 5.10 -3.97 -2.48
CA GLU A 73 4.12 -3.85 -1.40
C GLU A 73 3.86 -2.39 -1.00
N ILE A 74 4.90 -1.57 -0.90
CA ILE A 74 4.78 -0.13 -0.63
C ILE A 74 3.91 0.56 -1.68
N VAL A 75 4.08 0.23 -2.97
CA VAL A 75 3.22 0.73 -4.05
C VAL A 75 1.76 0.32 -3.83
N LYS A 76 1.49 -0.95 -3.52
CA LYS A 76 0.12 -1.42 -3.24
C LYS A 76 -0.51 -0.70 -2.05
N ILE A 77 0.24 -0.48 -0.96
CA ILE A 77 -0.26 0.22 0.23
C ILE A 77 -0.55 1.70 -0.09
N THR A 78 0.33 2.36 -0.84
CA THR A 78 0.12 3.77 -1.25
C THR A 78 -1.10 3.93 -2.16
N GLU A 79 -1.38 2.99 -3.05
CA GLU A 79 -2.63 2.96 -3.83
C GLU A 79 -3.87 2.83 -2.94
N LYS A 80 -3.84 1.91 -1.96
CA LYS A 80 -4.93 1.78 -0.97
C LYS A 80 -5.16 3.08 -0.19
N ILE A 81 -4.10 3.75 0.23
CA ILE A 81 -4.17 5.06 0.91
C ILE A 81 -4.84 6.11 0.01
N LYS A 82 -4.49 6.17 -1.29
CA LYS A 82 -5.13 7.10 -2.25
C LYS A 82 -6.63 6.83 -2.35
N ILE A 83 -7.04 5.56 -2.41
CA ILE A 83 -8.46 5.17 -2.45
C ILE A 83 -9.16 5.66 -1.19
N TYR A 84 -8.66 5.33 0.01
CA TYR A 84 -9.31 5.75 1.26
C TYR A 84 -9.35 7.26 1.44
N ARG A 85 -8.31 7.98 1.00
CA ARG A 85 -8.30 9.45 0.98
C ARG A 85 -9.37 10.04 0.06
N SER A 86 -9.69 9.38 -1.05
CA SER A 86 -10.76 9.83 -1.96
C SER A 86 -12.18 9.58 -1.43
N LEU A 87 -12.33 8.75 -0.40
CA LEU A 87 -13.61 8.37 0.22
C LEU A 87 -13.94 9.17 1.49
N ILE A 88 -13.00 9.96 1.99
CA ILE A 88 -13.14 10.81 3.18
C ILE A 88 -13.34 12.25 2.73
#